data_AF-A0A485KA95-F1
#
_entry.id   AF-A0A485KA95-F1
#
_cell.length_a   1.000
_cell.length_b   1.000
_cell.length_c   1.000
_cell.angle_alpha   90.00
_cell.angle_beta   90.00
_cell.angle_gamma   90.00
#
_symmetry.space_group_name_H-M   'P 1'
#
loop_
_entity.id
_entity.type
_entity.pdbx_description
1 polymer ?
#
loop_
_entity_poly.entity_id
_entity_poly.type
_entity_poly.pdbx_seq_one_letter_code
_entity_poly.pdbx_strand_id
1 'polypeptide(L)'
;MRSFALLHPFTSLPIVSYLTQTHDHMREKIDPVLIPWLAQHGFARLDRLIDFCPRAKFVAMDFAAYHGRLDLLEYLVGRSDSKSQPPLLFHNTWVVGATQGHISILDFLYARASRLHLRGTGDVFYQGGPDFVPIGSLLHAIPHVDQVAVLQWLFRVWVPSSDEQRKRVESHCLEIAVRNGFRTITQWLVPQLRARNQVALVELFGWVANAVVEDFAAFIDDKMRLICVIILNDCRQYDLVNLKSILTYVAQEEGRVREAKTKMLRQAMSHFRLDVLEWLMQQGMDDGDIRDVLYPYENQHTCSRMWLLTLATVACVGLRPLVYWACGDKANMVRHWKSRTSVAQLESFVDEIGGVVAIMPQLLMRLSTKKCDPSWFARVYDAWDAAVEATDEKFEAQTAFVQRYNKKWIRFKVALSMAQDLALLTRLAQISSVDLLKQVLANVTTKMPQEEAHAIESEALMRATVAANVAVVQWLTHRQIVQGRTLLLV
;
A
#
# COMPACT_ATOMS: atom_id res chain seq x y z
N MET A 1 -5.97 -32.28 -19.55
CA MET A 1 -6.39 -32.33 -18.14
C MET A 1 -5.28 -32.08 -17.08
N ARG A 2 -3.98 -31.90 -17.43
CA ARG A 2 -2.93 -31.64 -16.42
C ARG A 2 -2.95 -30.24 -15.74
N SER A 3 -3.71 -29.28 -16.26
CA SER A 3 -3.62 -27.86 -15.88
C SER A 3 -4.40 -27.45 -14.62
N PHE A 4 -5.44 -28.18 -14.21
CA PHE A 4 -6.35 -27.69 -13.14
C PHE A 4 -5.82 -27.97 -11.72
N ALA A 5 -5.03 -29.04 -11.55
CA ALA A 5 -4.48 -29.43 -10.25
C ALA A 5 -3.35 -28.52 -9.72
N LEU A 6 -2.98 -27.47 -10.46
CA LEU A 6 -1.93 -26.51 -10.09
C LEU A 6 -2.47 -25.09 -9.83
N LEU A 7 -3.77 -24.86 -9.99
CA LEU A 7 -4.40 -23.65 -9.44
C LEU A 7 -4.50 -23.84 -7.94
N HIS A 8 -3.37 -23.65 -7.25
CA HIS A 8 -3.36 -23.60 -5.80
C HIS A 8 -4.33 -22.51 -5.35
N PRO A 9 -5.24 -22.83 -4.42
CA PRO A 9 -6.18 -21.84 -3.92
C PRO A 9 -5.39 -20.68 -3.28
N PHE A 10 -5.56 -19.48 -3.83
CA PHE A 10 -5.33 -18.18 -3.18
C PHE A 10 -3.88 -17.78 -2.81
N THR A 11 -2.83 -18.55 -3.10
CA THR A 11 -1.49 -18.20 -2.58
C THR A 11 -0.66 -17.24 -3.43
N SER A 12 -1.05 -16.92 -4.67
CA SER A 12 -0.20 -16.04 -5.53
C SER A 12 -0.91 -15.10 -6.50
N LEU A 13 -2.15 -15.38 -6.94
CA LEU A 13 -2.85 -14.55 -7.91
C LEU A 13 -3.92 -13.67 -7.24
N PRO A 14 -4.11 -12.42 -7.69
CA PRO A 14 -5.28 -11.63 -7.32
C PRO A 14 -6.56 -12.40 -7.61
N ILE A 15 -7.52 -12.38 -6.69
CA ILE A 15 -8.78 -13.14 -6.79
C ILE A 15 -9.52 -12.88 -8.10
N VAL A 16 -9.51 -11.64 -8.59
CA VAL A 16 -10.14 -11.27 -9.87
C VAL A 16 -9.52 -12.05 -11.03
N SER A 17 -8.19 -12.13 -11.09
CA SER A 17 -7.48 -12.92 -12.11
C SER A 17 -7.79 -14.41 -12.01
N TYR A 18 -7.89 -14.94 -10.78
CA TYR A 18 -8.28 -16.34 -10.56
C TYR A 18 -9.71 -16.61 -11.07
N LEU A 19 -10.66 -15.72 -10.79
CA LEU A 19 -12.04 -15.86 -11.25
C LEU A 19 -12.15 -15.80 -12.77
N THR A 20 -11.48 -14.82 -13.41
CA THR A 20 -11.42 -14.72 -14.87
C THR A 20 -10.80 -15.98 -15.48
N GLN A 21 -9.67 -16.44 -14.96
CA GLN A 21 -9.01 -17.65 -15.46
C GLN A 21 -9.89 -18.89 -15.30
N THR A 22 -10.61 -19.01 -14.18
CA THR A 22 -11.52 -20.13 -13.93
C THR A 22 -12.67 -20.12 -14.93
N HIS A 23 -13.26 -18.93 -15.16
CA HIS A 23 -14.34 -18.71 -16.12
C HIS A 23 -13.92 -19.07 -17.55
N ASP A 24 -12.79 -18.53 -18.02
CA ASP A 24 -12.25 -18.80 -19.34
C ASP A 24 -11.91 -20.29 -19.49
N HIS A 25 -11.30 -20.89 -18.47
CA HIS A 25 -10.97 -22.32 -18.49
C HIS A 25 -12.21 -23.20 -18.60
N MET A 26 -13.26 -22.92 -17.80
CA MET A 26 -14.51 -23.67 -17.86
C MET A 26 -15.11 -23.58 -19.26
N ARG A 27 -15.30 -22.36 -19.76
CA ARG A 27 -15.94 -22.11 -21.06
C ARG A 27 -15.16 -22.65 -22.26
N GLU A 28 -13.84 -22.46 -22.28
CA GLU A 28 -13.03 -22.76 -23.46
C GLU A 28 -12.53 -24.20 -23.50
N LYS A 29 -12.33 -24.84 -22.33
CA LYS A 29 -11.64 -26.14 -22.25
C LYS A 29 -12.52 -27.24 -21.69
N ILE A 30 -13.37 -26.95 -20.71
CA ILE A 30 -14.17 -27.98 -20.02
C ILE A 30 -15.52 -28.15 -20.70
N ASP A 31 -16.25 -27.07 -20.92
CA ASP A 31 -17.60 -27.09 -21.51
C ASP A 31 -17.67 -27.83 -22.86
N PRO A 32 -16.75 -27.59 -23.83
CA PRO A 32 -16.81 -28.27 -25.13
C PRO A 32 -16.58 -29.78 -25.06
N VAL A 33 -16.00 -30.27 -23.97
CA VAL A 33 -15.71 -31.69 -23.77
C VAL A 33 -16.79 -32.32 -22.91
N LEU A 34 -17.09 -31.73 -21.74
CA LEU A 34 -17.91 -32.38 -20.72
C LEU A 34 -19.40 -32.28 -21.02
N ILE A 35 -19.88 -31.17 -21.61
CA ILE A 35 -21.31 -31.03 -21.97
C ILE A 35 -21.73 -32.09 -22.99
N PRO A 36 -21.07 -32.25 -24.16
CA PRO A 36 -21.47 -33.27 -25.14
C PRO A 36 -21.29 -34.68 -24.59
N TRP A 37 -20.22 -34.92 -23.83
CA TRP A 37 -19.95 -36.23 -23.24
C TRP A 37 -21.04 -36.64 -22.23
N LEU A 38 -21.44 -35.73 -21.33
CA LEU A 38 -22.53 -35.99 -20.38
C LEU A 38 -23.87 -36.17 -21.08
N ALA A 39 -24.14 -35.43 -22.15
CA ALA A 39 -25.35 -35.62 -22.96
C ALA A 39 -25.39 -36.99 -23.65
N GLN A 40 -24.26 -37.45 -24.20
CA GLN A 40 -24.17 -38.73 -24.91
C GLN A 40 -24.17 -39.94 -23.97
N HIS A 41 -23.54 -39.82 -22.81
CA HIS A 41 -23.24 -40.98 -21.96
C HIS A 41 -23.94 -40.96 -20.59
N GLY A 42 -24.52 -39.84 -20.18
CA GLY A 42 -25.12 -39.65 -18.87
C GLY A 42 -24.12 -39.90 -17.73
N PHE A 43 -24.63 -40.20 -16.54
CA PHE A 43 -23.81 -40.47 -15.36
C PHE A 43 -23.21 -41.89 -15.37
N ALA A 44 -23.76 -42.82 -16.16
CA ALA A 44 -23.39 -44.23 -16.15
C ALA A 44 -21.93 -44.52 -16.54
N ARG A 45 -21.29 -43.64 -17.33
CA ARG A 45 -19.87 -43.78 -17.69
C ARG A 45 -18.93 -42.95 -16.82
N LEU A 46 -19.47 -42.12 -15.93
CA LEU A 46 -18.68 -41.16 -15.16
C LEU A 46 -17.79 -41.88 -14.15
N ASP A 47 -18.27 -42.99 -13.59
CA ASP A 47 -17.46 -43.85 -12.71
C ASP A 47 -16.23 -44.37 -13.43
N ARG A 48 -16.41 -44.95 -14.63
CA ARG A 48 -15.28 -45.43 -15.43
C ARG A 48 -14.28 -44.31 -15.70
N LEU A 49 -14.75 -43.12 -16.06
CA LEU A 49 -13.87 -41.97 -16.29
C LEU A 49 -13.05 -41.62 -15.04
N ILE A 50 -13.67 -41.66 -13.85
CA ILE A 50 -13.01 -41.36 -12.58
C ILE A 50 -12.04 -42.49 -12.19
N ASP A 51 -12.40 -43.75 -12.42
CA ASP A 51 -11.53 -44.90 -12.17
C ASP A 51 -10.25 -44.81 -13.02
N PHE A 52 -10.38 -44.44 -14.30
CA PHE A 52 -9.24 -44.25 -15.19
C PHE A 52 -8.48 -42.94 -14.93
N CYS A 53 -9.16 -41.88 -14.50
CA CYS A 53 -8.56 -40.58 -14.23
C CYS A 53 -9.17 -39.98 -12.95
N PRO A 54 -8.61 -40.28 -11.76
CA PRO A 54 -9.18 -39.81 -10.49
C PRO A 54 -9.31 -38.29 -10.38
N ARG A 55 -8.45 -37.53 -11.09
CA ARG A 55 -8.53 -36.06 -11.16
C ARG A 55 -9.74 -35.55 -11.92
N ALA A 56 -10.32 -36.34 -12.83
CA ALA A 56 -11.53 -35.97 -13.57
C ALA A 56 -12.71 -35.75 -12.63
N LYS A 57 -12.72 -36.39 -11.45
CA LYS A 57 -13.74 -36.16 -10.42
C LYS A 57 -13.79 -34.69 -10.00
N PHE A 58 -12.65 -34.09 -9.65
CA PHE A 58 -12.60 -32.69 -9.20
C PHE A 58 -13.01 -31.73 -10.31
N VAL A 59 -12.56 -31.98 -11.54
CA VAL A 59 -12.96 -31.18 -12.71
C VAL A 59 -14.47 -31.27 -12.94
N ALA A 60 -15.06 -32.46 -12.83
CA ALA A 60 -16.50 -32.66 -12.96
C ALA A 60 -17.29 -32.00 -11.81
N MET A 61 -16.75 -31.97 -10.60
CA MET A 61 -17.36 -31.28 -9.46
C MET A 61 -17.33 -29.77 -9.63
N ASP A 62 -16.19 -29.20 -10.03
CA ASP A 62 -16.07 -27.76 -10.27
C ASP A 62 -16.95 -27.34 -11.46
N PHE A 63 -17.05 -28.17 -12.50
CA PHE A 63 -18.04 -27.99 -13.58
C PHE A 63 -19.48 -28.02 -13.06
N ALA A 64 -19.81 -28.99 -12.19
CA ALA A 64 -21.15 -29.09 -11.62
C ALA A 64 -21.50 -27.85 -10.79
N ALA A 65 -20.55 -27.37 -9.99
CA ALA A 65 -20.71 -26.12 -9.24
C ALA A 65 -20.80 -24.90 -10.14
N TYR A 66 -20.04 -24.84 -11.25
CA TYR A 66 -20.07 -23.72 -12.17
C TYR A 66 -21.40 -23.58 -12.91
N HIS A 67 -21.99 -24.71 -13.34
CA HIS A 67 -23.26 -24.75 -14.08
C HIS A 67 -24.50 -24.96 -13.19
N GLY A 68 -24.35 -24.99 -11.86
CA GLY A 68 -25.47 -25.24 -10.93
C GLY A 68 -26.09 -26.63 -11.05
N ARG A 69 -25.33 -27.64 -11.52
CA ARG A 69 -25.76 -29.02 -11.72
C ARG A 69 -25.70 -29.81 -10.42
N LEU A 70 -26.64 -29.53 -9.52
CA LEU A 70 -26.73 -30.20 -8.21
C LEU A 70 -26.85 -31.72 -8.35
N ASP A 71 -27.61 -32.20 -9.34
CA ASP A 71 -27.76 -33.62 -9.68
C ASP A 71 -26.42 -34.33 -9.92
N LEU A 72 -25.53 -33.70 -10.70
CA LEU A 72 -24.20 -34.22 -10.99
C LEU A 72 -23.30 -34.19 -9.75
N LEU A 73 -23.36 -33.10 -8.97
CA LEU A 73 -22.57 -32.97 -7.75
C LEU A 73 -22.98 -34.00 -6.70
N GLU A 74 -24.29 -34.20 -6.49
CA GLU A 74 -24.84 -35.22 -5.60
C GLU A 74 -24.37 -36.62 -6.00
N TYR A 75 -24.38 -36.94 -7.30
CA TYR A 75 -23.86 -38.21 -7.81
C TYR A 75 -22.37 -38.39 -7.48
N LEU A 76 -21.54 -37.39 -7.79
CA LEU A 76 -20.09 -37.41 -7.59
C LEU A 76 -19.69 -37.52 -6.12
N VAL A 77 -20.44 -36.89 -5.23
CA VAL A 77 -20.19 -36.90 -3.78
C VAL A 77 -20.80 -38.13 -3.11
N GLY A 78 -21.96 -38.58 -3.57
CA GLY A 78 -22.71 -39.71 -3.01
C GLY A 78 -22.02 -41.06 -3.17
N ARG A 79 -21.32 -41.28 -4.29
CA ARG A 79 -20.63 -42.56 -4.58
C ARG A 79 -19.31 -42.75 -3.87
N SER A 80 -18.76 -41.72 -3.25
CA SER A 80 -17.49 -41.87 -2.53
C SER A 80 -17.74 -42.59 -1.21
N ASP A 81 -17.49 -43.90 -1.19
CA ASP A 81 -17.47 -44.76 0.01
C ASP A 81 -16.49 -44.27 1.09
N SER A 82 -15.70 -43.24 0.78
CA SER A 82 -14.77 -42.62 1.70
C SER A 82 -15.53 -41.88 2.81
N LYS A 83 -15.79 -42.62 3.89
CA LYS A 83 -15.82 -42.08 5.26
C LYS A 83 -14.55 -41.27 5.62
N SER A 84 -13.56 -41.22 4.72
CA SER A 84 -12.23 -40.65 4.91
C SER A 84 -11.87 -39.44 4.03
N GLN A 85 -12.72 -38.97 3.10
CA GLN A 85 -12.32 -37.82 2.27
C GLN A 85 -12.41 -36.51 3.08
N PRO A 86 -11.30 -35.77 3.22
CA PRO A 86 -11.30 -34.55 4.01
C PRO A 86 -12.13 -33.45 3.33
N PRO A 87 -12.84 -32.63 4.12
CA PRO A 87 -13.60 -31.45 3.67
C PRO A 87 -12.88 -30.53 2.68
N LEU A 88 -11.57 -30.42 2.81
CA LEU A 88 -10.72 -29.53 2.02
C LEU A 88 -10.70 -29.88 0.52
N LEU A 89 -11.08 -31.11 0.15
CA LEU A 89 -11.18 -31.52 -1.26
C LEU A 89 -12.29 -30.78 -2.03
N PHE A 90 -13.23 -30.14 -1.33
CA PHE A 90 -14.33 -29.40 -1.96
C PHE A 90 -14.02 -27.91 -2.15
N HIS A 91 -12.84 -27.43 -1.74
CA HIS A 91 -12.54 -25.99 -1.63
C HIS A 91 -12.83 -25.19 -2.91
N ASN A 92 -12.32 -25.62 -4.06
CA ASN A 92 -12.58 -24.96 -5.34
C ASN A 92 -14.07 -25.00 -5.69
N THR A 93 -14.73 -26.12 -5.48
CA THR A 93 -16.16 -26.32 -5.78
C THR A 93 -17.04 -25.35 -4.99
N TRP A 94 -16.69 -25.07 -3.72
CA TRP A 94 -17.33 -24.04 -2.90
C TRP A 94 -17.18 -22.64 -3.51
N VAL A 95 -15.94 -22.24 -3.83
CA VAL A 95 -15.64 -20.92 -4.37
C VAL A 95 -16.33 -20.72 -5.72
N VAL A 96 -16.24 -21.71 -6.61
CA VAL A 96 -16.89 -21.69 -7.92
C VAL A 96 -18.40 -21.55 -7.79
N GLY A 97 -19.05 -22.41 -6.99
CA GLY A 97 -20.51 -22.35 -6.78
C GLY A 97 -20.95 -21.00 -6.20
N ALA A 98 -20.18 -20.45 -5.26
CA ALA A 98 -20.47 -19.14 -4.67
C ALA A 98 -20.30 -17.99 -5.67
N THR A 99 -19.26 -18.04 -6.50
CA THR A 99 -19.01 -17.00 -7.50
C THR A 99 -20.05 -16.98 -8.62
N GLN A 100 -20.67 -18.13 -8.89
CA GLN A 100 -21.72 -18.27 -9.89
C GLN A 100 -23.15 -18.09 -9.32
N GLY A 101 -23.30 -17.82 -8.02
CA GLY A 101 -24.62 -17.58 -7.43
C GLY A 101 -25.43 -18.84 -7.11
N HIS A 102 -24.85 -20.04 -7.21
CA HIS A 102 -25.59 -21.30 -7.11
C HIS A 102 -25.79 -21.74 -5.65
N ILE A 103 -26.72 -21.09 -4.94
CA ILE A 103 -27.01 -21.35 -3.52
C ILE A 103 -27.35 -22.82 -3.25
N SER A 104 -28.06 -23.50 -4.16
CA SER A 104 -28.42 -24.92 -4.01
C SER A 104 -27.18 -25.84 -3.90
N ILE A 105 -26.12 -25.53 -4.65
CA ILE A 105 -24.83 -26.23 -4.56
C ILE A 105 -24.20 -26.00 -3.19
N LEU A 106 -24.22 -24.75 -2.70
CA LEU A 106 -23.66 -24.39 -1.39
C LEU A 106 -24.43 -25.02 -0.23
N ASP A 107 -25.76 -25.04 -0.30
CA ASP A 107 -26.62 -25.71 0.67
C ASP A 107 -26.31 -27.21 0.74
N PHE A 108 -26.15 -27.87 -0.40
CA PHE A 108 -25.77 -29.29 -0.45
C PHE A 108 -24.39 -29.54 0.16
N LEU A 109 -23.38 -28.76 -0.23
CA LEU A 109 -22.03 -28.87 0.29
C LEU A 109 -22.00 -28.61 1.80
N TYR A 110 -22.75 -27.62 2.29
CA TYR A 110 -22.90 -27.32 3.71
C TYR A 110 -23.61 -28.43 4.49
N ALA A 111 -24.69 -28.99 3.94
CA ALA A 111 -25.39 -30.10 4.59
C ALA A 111 -24.48 -31.35 4.67
N ARG A 112 -23.72 -31.63 3.61
CA ARG A 112 -22.76 -32.74 3.58
C ARG A 112 -21.65 -32.54 4.60
N ALA A 113 -21.11 -31.33 4.66
CA ALA A 113 -20.08 -30.90 5.60
C ALA A 113 -20.46 -31.16 7.06
N SER A 114 -21.61 -30.63 7.46
CA SER A 114 -22.13 -30.72 8.82
C SER A 114 -22.35 -32.17 9.24
N ARG A 115 -22.81 -33.04 8.33
CA ARG A 115 -22.97 -34.48 8.60
C ARG A 115 -21.64 -35.21 8.83
N LEU A 116 -20.58 -34.84 8.10
CA LEU A 116 -19.25 -35.42 8.29
C LEU A 116 -18.63 -34.99 9.62
N HIS A 117 -18.85 -33.74 10.02
CA HIS A 117 -18.36 -33.21 11.29
C HIS A 117 -18.98 -33.90 12.50
N LEU A 118 -20.30 -34.16 12.49
CA LEU A 118 -20.98 -34.89 13.57
C LEU A 118 -20.46 -36.32 13.80
N ARG A 119 -19.66 -36.88 12.89
CA ARG A 119 -19.13 -38.26 12.97
C ARG A 119 -17.65 -38.35 13.35
N GLY A 120 -16.90 -37.24 13.34
CA GLY A 120 -15.44 -37.25 13.51
C GLY A 120 -14.99 -36.49 14.75
N THR A 121 -14.66 -37.23 15.81
CA THR A 121 -13.72 -36.89 16.90
C THR A 121 -13.83 -35.49 17.52
N GLY A 122 -14.34 -35.43 18.75
CA GLY A 122 -14.24 -34.26 19.61
C GLY A 122 -12.80 -33.76 19.76
N ASP A 123 -12.70 -32.43 19.92
CA ASP A 123 -11.65 -31.66 20.58
C ASP A 123 -10.33 -31.25 19.92
N VAL A 124 -9.87 -31.77 18.77
CA VAL A 124 -8.44 -31.48 18.39
C VAL A 124 -8.22 -30.30 17.40
N PHE A 125 -9.26 -29.58 16.96
CA PHE A 125 -9.07 -28.43 16.06
C PHE A 125 -9.80 -27.13 16.45
N TYR A 126 -10.38 -27.07 17.65
CA TYR A 126 -11.31 -25.99 18.00
C TYR A 126 -10.86 -25.16 19.20
N GLN A 127 -10.17 -24.06 18.90
CA GLN A 127 -10.34 -22.80 19.62
C GLN A 127 -10.55 -21.70 18.57
N GLY A 128 -11.73 -21.65 17.92
CA GLY A 128 -11.98 -20.62 16.89
C GLY A 128 -13.32 -20.55 16.13
N GLY A 129 -14.15 -21.60 16.01
CA GLY A 129 -15.43 -21.55 15.27
C GLY A 129 -15.44 -22.36 13.97
N PRO A 130 -16.52 -22.32 13.14
CA PRO A 130 -16.75 -23.28 12.05
C PRO A 130 -15.81 -23.07 10.85
N ASP A 131 -14.54 -23.46 11.00
CA ASP A 131 -13.46 -23.46 10.00
C ASP A 131 -13.59 -24.57 8.94
N PHE A 132 -14.73 -25.29 8.89
CA PHE A 132 -14.97 -26.31 7.87
C PHE A 132 -15.19 -25.69 6.50
N VAL A 133 -16.07 -24.68 6.46
CA VAL A 133 -16.36 -23.99 5.22
C VAL A 133 -15.12 -23.15 4.94
N PRO A 134 -14.67 -23.04 3.67
CA PRO A 134 -13.59 -22.12 3.35
C PRO A 134 -14.10 -20.68 3.45
N ILE A 135 -14.60 -20.28 4.62
CA ILE A 135 -15.30 -19.03 4.91
C ILE A 135 -14.37 -17.87 4.59
N GLY A 136 -13.08 -17.97 4.96
CA GLY A 136 -12.08 -16.98 4.55
C GLY A 136 -12.04 -16.80 3.03
N SER A 137 -11.99 -17.89 2.27
CA SER A 137 -11.99 -17.83 0.79
C SER A 137 -13.34 -17.37 0.22
N LEU A 138 -14.47 -17.76 0.80
CA LEU A 138 -15.81 -17.35 0.36
C LEU A 138 -16.07 -15.86 0.65
N LEU A 139 -15.75 -15.41 1.86
CA LEU A 139 -15.83 -13.99 2.24
C LEU A 139 -14.89 -13.12 1.43
N HIS A 140 -13.78 -13.68 0.94
CA HIS A 140 -12.90 -12.99 0.01
C HIS A 140 -13.36 -13.12 -1.45
N ALA A 141 -14.10 -14.14 -1.86
CA ALA A 141 -14.50 -14.33 -3.27
C ALA A 141 -15.86 -13.71 -3.60
N ILE A 142 -16.86 -13.85 -2.73
CA ILE A 142 -18.25 -13.41 -2.96
C ILE A 142 -18.33 -11.90 -3.16
N PRO A 143 -17.64 -11.06 -2.36
CA PRO A 143 -17.68 -9.62 -2.58
C PRO A 143 -16.96 -9.19 -3.87
N HIS A 144 -16.34 -10.09 -4.64
CA HIS A 144 -15.76 -9.78 -5.96
C HIS A 144 -16.72 -10.01 -7.15
N VAL A 145 -17.92 -10.53 -6.91
CA VAL A 145 -18.87 -10.92 -7.99
C VAL A 145 -20.29 -10.33 -7.84
N ASP A 146 -20.49 -9.37 -6.93
CA ASP A 146 -21.79 -8.76 -6.57
C ASP A 146 -22.93 -9.75 -6.25
N GLN A 147 -22.61 -10.95 -5.77
CA GLN A 147 -23.59 -12.00 -5.45
C GLN A 147 -24.21 -11.81 -4.05
N VAL A 148 -25.05 -10.78 -3.88
CA VAL A 148 -25.66 -10.44 -2.58
C VAL A 148 -26.44 -11.60 -1.95
N ALA A 149 -27.13 -12.41 -2.76
CA ALA A 149 -27.93 -13.53 -2.28
C ALA A 149 -27.05 -14.63 -1.66
N VAL A 150 -25.86 -14.88 -2.23
CA VAL A 150 -24.88 -15.82 -1.68
C VAL A 150 -24.27 -15.27 -0.40
N LEU A 151 -23.99 -13.97 -0.34
CA LEU A 151 -23.48 -13.35 0.88
C LEU A 151 -24.52 -13.42 2.02
N GLN A 152 -25.79 -13.10 1.73
CA GLN A 152 -26.91 -13.27 2.66
C GLN A 152 -27.03 -14.71 3.14
N TRP A 153 -26.96 -15.67 2.21
CA TRP A 153 -26.94 -17.09 2.53
C TRP A 153 -25.79 -17.43 3.48
N LEU A 154 -24.58 -16.96 3.19
CA LEU A 154 -23.40 -17.22 3.99
C LEU A 154 -23.58 -16.67 5.42
N PHE A 155 -24.01 -15.42 5.59
CA PHE A 155 -24.28 -14.84 6.91
C PHE A 155 -25.44 -15.50 7.68
N ARG A 156 -26.31 -16.25 6.99
CA ARG A 156 -27.38 -17.04 7.62
C ARG A 156 -26.87 -18.37 8.15
N VAL A 157 -26.01 -19.06 7.40
CA VAL A 157 -25.49 -20.40 7.77
C VAL A 157 -24.20 -20.34 8.59
N TRP A 158 -23.46 -19.24 8.49
CA TRP A 158 -22.28 -18.96 9.27
C TRP A 158 -22.65 -18.25 10.58
N VAL A 159 -22.43 -18.93 11.70
CA VAL A 159 -22.52 -18.35 13.03
C VAL A 159 -21.10 -17.99 13.48
N PRO A 160 -20.73 -16.70 13.53
CA PRO A 160 -19.43 -16.27 14.01
C PRO A 160 -19.27 -16.62 15.50
N SER A 161 -18.04 -16.93 15.92
CA SER A 161 -17.72 -17.26 17.31
C SER A 161 -17.90 -16.07 18.26
N SER A 162 -17.85 -14.85 17.72
CA SER A 162 -18.07 -13.61 18.46
C SER A 162 -18.68 -12.53 17.59
N ASP A 163 -19.34 -11.56 18.24
CA ASP A 163 -19.85 -10.36 17.57
C ASP A 163 -18.71 -9.55 16.91
N GLU A 164 -17.52 -9.51 17.53
CA GLU A 164 -16.35 -8.85 16.95
C GLU A 164 -15.84 -9.53 15.68
N GLN A 165 -15.86 -10.86 15.61
CA GLN A 165 -15.53 -11.58 14.37
C GLN A 165 -16.53 -11.23 13.27
N ARG A 166 -17.83 -11.17 13.61
CA ARG A 166 -18.87 -10.74 12.67
C ARG A 166 -18.61 -9.34 12.12
N LYS A 167 -18.35 -8.38 13.01
CA LYS A 167 -18.07 -6.98 12.67
C LYS A 167 -16.87 -6.85 11.74
N ARG A 168 -15.78 -7.58 11.99
CA ARG A 168 -14.58 -7.58 11.13
C ARG A 168 -14.91 -8.10 9.73
N VAL A 169 -15.68 -9.18 9.66
CA VAL A 169 -16.08 -9.78 8.38
C VAL A 169 -17.03 -8.86 7.61
N GLU A 170 -18.07 -8.32 8.24
CA GLU A 170 -18.99 -7.36 7.61
C GLU A 170 -18.24 -6.11 7.11
N SER A 171 -17.30 -5.58 7.90
CA SER A 171 -16.43 -4.46 7.51
C SER A 171 -15.58 -4.79 6.29
N HIS A 172 -14.92 -5.94 6.28
CA HIS A 172 -14.07 -6.37 5.16
C HIS A 172 -14.88 -6.62 3.88
N CYS A 173 -16.07 -7.23 3.99
CA CYS A 173 -16.96 -7.40 2.84
C CYS A 173 -17.43 -6.05 2.29
N LEU A 174 -17.72 -5.07 3.15
CA LEU A 174 -18.07 -3.72 2.72
C LEU A 174 -16.89 -3.04 2.01
N GLU A 175 -15.69 -3.12 2.58
CA GLU A 175 -14.47 -2.58 2.00
C GLU A 175 -14.26 -3.08 0.56
N ILE A 176 -14.36 -4.40 0.35
CA ILE A 176 -14.23 -5.00 -0.98
C ILE A 176 -15.37 -4.55 -1.90
N ALA A 177 -16.62 -4.54 -1.41
CA ALA A 177 -17.78 -4.15 -2.21
C ALA A 177 -17.63 -2.72 -2.74
N VAL A 178 -17.23 -1.78 -1.88
CA VAL A 178 -17.05 -0.38 -2.24
C VAL A 178 -15.85 -0.22 -3.16
N ARG A 179 -14.71 -0.86 -2.85
CA ARG A 179 -13.50 -0.83 -3.70
C ARG A 179 -13.78 -1.25 -5.14
N ASN A 180 -14.66 -2.22 -5.35
CA ASN A 180 -15.01 -2.72 -6.68
C ASN A 180 -16.29 -2.10 -7.27
N GLY A 181 -16.97 -1.20 -6.55
CA GLY A 181 -18.18 -0.53 -7.03
C GLY A 181 -19.45 -1.39 -7.03
N PHE A 182 -19.50 -2.44 -6.20
CA PHE A 182 -20.65 -3.34 -6.07
C PHE A 182 -21.76 -2.74 -5.21
N ARG A 183 -22.66 -2.02 -5.89
CA ARG A 183 -23.75 -1.26 -5.26
C ARG A 183 -24.73 -2.17 -4.51
N THR A 184 -25.03 -3.35 -5.02
CA THR A 184 -26.04 -4.25 -4.42
C THR A 184 -25.59 -4.73 -3.04
N ILE A 185 -24.36 -5.23 -2.93
CA ILE A 185 -23.79 -5.63 -1.64
C ILE A 185 -23.65 -4.43 -0.69
N THR A 186 -23.21 -3.29 -1.21
CA THR A 186 -23.04 -2.06 -0.40
C THR A 186 -24.38 -1.62 0.21
N GLN A 187 -25.44 -1.50 -0.59
CA GLN A 187 -26.77 -1.11 -0.14
C GLN A 187 -27.37 -2.10 0.88
N TRP A 188 -27.02 -3.38 0.78
CA TRP A 188 -27.47 -4.40 1.74
C TRP A 188 -26.68 -4.38 3.06
N LEU A 189 -25.35 -4.21 3.01
CA LEU A 189 -24.50 -4.24 4.21
C LEU A 189 -24.57 -2.95 5.04
N VAL A 190 -24.65 -1.80 4.39
CA VAL A 190 -24.57 -0.50 5.07
C VAL A 190 -25.65 -0.31 6.16
N PRO A 191 -26.94 -0.62 5.93
CA PRO A 191 -27.96 -0.53 6.98
C PRO A 191 -27.69 -1.45 8.19
N GLN A 192 -27.09 -2.62 7.96
CA GLN A 192 -26.76 -3.58 9.02
C GLN A 192 -25.59 -3.07 9.87
N LEU A 193 -24.56 -2.54 9.21
CA LEU A 193 -23.40 -1.94 9.87
C LEU A 193 -23.77 -0.65 10.61
N ARG A 194 -24.73 0.13 10.12
CA ARG A 194 -25.26 1.29 10.86
C ARG A 194 -25.70 0.90 12.27
N ALA A 195 -26.43 -0.20 12.41
CA ALA A 195 -26.98 -0.63 13.69
C ALA A 195 -25.95 -1.27 14.63
N ARG A 196 -24.86 -1.83 14.09
CA ARG A 196 -23.93 -2.69 14.85
C ARG A 196 -22.49 -2.20 14.91
N ASN A 197 -22.04 -1.45 13.91
CA ASN A 197 -20.65 -1.11 13.70
C ASN A 197 -20.48 0.19 12.88
N GLN A 198 -20.89 1.32 13.46
CA GLN A 198 -20.65 2.66 12.90
C GLN A 198 -19.18 2.96 12.63
N VAL A 199 -18.27 2.37 13.42
CA VAL A 199 -16.82 2.59 13.27
C VAL A 199 -16.34 2.10 11.91
N ALA A 200 -16.77 0.91 11.47
CA ALA A 200 -16.42 0.39 10.14
C ALA A 200 -16.89 1.30 9.00
N LEU A 201 -18.08 1.92 9.10
CA LEU A 201 -18.57 2.85 8.08
C LEU A 201 -17.70 4.11 7.99
N VAL A 202 -17.20 4.61 9.13
CA VAL A 202 -16.28 5.74 9.18
C VAL A 202 -14.91 5.32 8.63
N GLU A 203 -14.34 4.23 9.13
CA GLU A 203 -13.02 3.74 8.74
C GLU A 203 -12.92 3.40 7.24
N LEU A 204 -14.02 3.00 6.60
CA LEU A 204 -14.09 2.77 5.16
C LEU A 204 -13.45 3.90 4.33
N PHE A 205 -13.70 5.15 4.72
CA PHE A 205 -13.17 6.33 4.04
C PHE A 205 -11.66 6.50 4.22
N GLY A 206 -11.03 5.82 5.19
CA GLY A 206 -9.59 5.76 5.35
C GLY A 206 -8.92 4.74 4.43
N TRP A 207 -9.63 3.66 4.08
CA TRP A 207 -9.04 2.50 3.38
C TRP A 207 -9.41 2.39 1.91
N VAL A 208 -10.54 2.99 1.51
CA VAL A 208 -11.14 2.78 0.18
C VAL A 208 -11.16 4.09 -0.60
N ALA A 209 -10.27 4.20 -1.59
CA ALA A 209 -10.03 5.44 -2.33
C ALA A 209 -11.24 5.95 -3.12
N ASN A 210 -12.18 5.08 -3.48
CA ASN A 210 -13.39 5.38 -4.24
C ASN A 210 -14.66 5.45 -3.36
N ALA A 211 -14.54 5.49 -2.04
CA ALA A 211 -15.68 5.74 -1.16
C ALA A 211 -16.14 7.20 -1.30
N VAL A 212 -17.44 7.42 -1.52
CA VAL A 212 -18.04 8.75 -1.69
C VAL A 212 -19.04 9.02 -0.57
N VAL A 213 -18.94 10.16 0.13
CA VAL A 213 -19.74 10.47 1.32
C VAL A 213 -21.24 10.44 1.04
N GLU A 214 -21.66 10.86 -0.15
CA GLU A 214 -23.06 10.89 -0.56
C GLU A 214 -23.73 9.52 -0.52
N ASP A 215 -23.01 8.45 -0.85
CA ASP A 215 -23.53 7.08 -0.84
C ASP A 215 -23.81 6.57 0.59
N PHE A 216 -23.17 7.16 1.60
CA PHE A 216 -23.23 6.69 3.00
C PHE A 216 -23.83 7.72 3.97
N ALA A 217 -24.09 8.96 3.53
CA ALA A 217 -24.45 10.07 4.42
C ALA A 217 -25.70 9.80 5.26
N ALA A 218 -26.68 9.06 4.72
CA ALA A 218 -27.91 8.68 5.43
C ALA A 218 -27.65 7.68 6.58
N PHE A 219 -26.50 7.02 6.60
CA PHE A 219 -26.18 5.93 7.51
C PHE A 219 -25.08 6.29 8.53
N ILE A 220 -24.39 7.41 8.35
CA ILE A 220 -23.34 7.87 9.26
C ILE A 220 -23.96 8.90 10.19
N ASP A 221 -24.06 8.61 11.48
CA ASP A 221 -24.76 9.50 12.40
C ASP A 221 -24.02 10.84 12.60
N ASP A 222 -22.69 10.80 12.75
CA ASP A 222 -21.84 11.99 12.85
C ASP A 222 -20.86 12.10 11.69
N LYS A 223 -21.16 12.98 10.73
CA LYS A 223 -20.35 13.24 9.54
C LYS A 223 -19.01 13.91 9.89
N MET A 224 -18.90 14.57 11.04
CA MET A 224 -17.65 15.20 11.49
C MET A 224 -16.57 14.18 11.81
N ARG A 225 -16.93 12.92 12.08
CA ARG A 225 -15.96 11.82 12.26
C ARG A 225 -15.22 11.49 10.97
N LEU A 226 -15.82 11.75 9.81
CA LEU A 226 -15.22 11.46 8.50
C LEU A 226 -14.01 12.35 8.19
N ILE A 227 -13.94 13.55 8.77
CA ILE A 227 -12.84 14.51 8.51
C ILE A 227 -11.47 13.88 8.80
N CYS A 228 -11.33 13.20 9.94
CA CYS A 228 -10.05 12.62 10.36
C CYS A 228 -9.61 11.43 9.50
N VAL A 229 -10.56 10.69 8.92
CA VAL A 229 -10.27 9.49 8.09
C VAL A 229 -10.17 9.84 6.60
N ILE A 230 -10.72 10.97 6.17
CA ILE A 230 -10.57 11.47 4.80
C ILE A 230 -9.22 12.21 4.65
N ILE A 231 -8.86 13.04 5.61
CA ILE A 231 -7.61 13.82 5.55
C ILE A 231 -6.48 12.95 6.12
N LEU A 232 -5.97 12.05 5.28
CA LEU A 232 -4.77 11.25 5.54
C LEU A 232 -3.56 11.82 4.78
N ASN A 233 -2.38 11.26 5.02
CA ASN A 233 -1.12 11.68 4.39
C ASN A 233 -1.16 11.61 2.84
N ASP A 234 -1.86 10.62 2.28
CA ASP A 234 -1.93 10.42 0.84
C ASP A 234 -3.16 11.10 0.24
N CYS A 235 -2.95 11.85 -0.86
CA CYS A 235 -4.03 12.49 -1.60
C CYS A 235 -4.80 11.46 -2.43
N ARG A 236 -6.13 11.42 -2.26
CA ARG A 236 -7.02 10.55 -3.03
C ARG A 236 -7.99 11.37 -3.87
N GLN A 237 -8.41 10.78 -4.99
CA GLN A 237 -9.24 11.43 -5.99
C GLN A 237 -10.53 12.05 -5.43
N TYR A 238 -11.15 11.42 -4.42
CA TYR A 238 -12.44 11.84 -3.88
C TYR A 238 -12.35 12.60 -2.55
N ASP A 239 -11.16 12.89 -2.02
CA ASP A 239 -11.03 13.55 -0.72
C ASP A 239 -11.73 14.93 -0.70
N LEU A 240 -11.41 15.82 -1.66
CA LEU A 240 -12.02 17.16 -1.71
C LEU A 240 -13.54 17.11 -1.99
N VAL A 241 -13.98 16.14 -2.80
CA VAL A 241 -15.41 15.91 -3.07
C VAL A 241 -16.11 15.53 -1.76
N ASN A 242 -15.54 14.58 -1.02
CA ASN A 242 -16.07 14.12 0.26
C ASN A 242 -16.08 15.22 1.33
N LEU A 243 -15.01 16.03 1.42
CA LEU A 243 -14.96 17.18 2.35
C LEU A 243 -16.02 18.23 2.00
N LYS A 244 -16.23 18.51 0.71
CA LYS A 244 -17.31 19.40 0.26
C LYS A 244 -18.69 18.85 0.62
N SER A 245 -18.93 17.56 0.42
CA SER A 245 -20.20 16.92 0.80
C SER A 245 -20.41 17.00 2.32
N ILE A 246 -19.37 16.78 3.14
CA ILE A 246 -19.45 16.96 4.60
C ILE A 246 -19.86 18.38 4.96
N LEU A 247 -19.20 19.41 4.39
CA LEU A 247 -19.57 20.81 4.63
C LEU A 247 -21.03 21.09 4.25
N THR A 248 -21.52 20.50 3.15
CA THR A 248 -22.91 20.63 2.70
C THR A 248 -23.88 20.03 3.72
N TYR A 249 -23.57 18.86 4.29
CA TYR A 249 -24.41 18.23 5.31
C TYR A 249 -24.42 19.02 6.63
N VAL A 250 -23.26 19.48 7.10
CA VAL A 250 -23.19 20.22 8.37
C VAL A 250 -23.65 21.67 8.26
N ALA A 251 -23.79 22.22 7.05
CA ALA A 251 -24.35 23.55 6.83
C ALA A 251 -25.82 23.69 7.22
N GLN A 252 -26.51 22.56 7.40
CA GLN A 252 -27.88 22.54 7.91
C GLN A 252 -27.95 22.83 9.42
N GLU A 253 -26.81 22.79 10.12
CA GLU A 253 -26.71 23.02 11.56
C GLU A 253 -25.91 24.31 11.83
N GLU A 254 -26.54 25.28 12.50
CA GLU A 254 -25.90 26.58 12.76
C GLU A 254 -24.60 26.42 13.57
N GLY A 255 -23.53 27.09 13.14
CA GLY A 255 -22.21 27.04 13.78
C GLY A 255 -21.34 25.81 13.44
N ARG A 256 -21.93 24.69 12.99
CA ARG A 256 -21.17 23.45 12.70
C ARG A 256 -20.23 23.56 11.51
N VAL A 257 -20.53 24.42 10.54
CA VAL A 257 -19.62 24.65 9.39
C VAL A 257 -18.28 25.21 9.85
N ARG A 258 -18.29 26.14 10.80
CA ARG A 258 -17.06 26.73 11.35
C ARG A 258 -16.23 25.66 12.05
N GLU A 259 -16.86 24.88 12.92
CA GLU A 259 -16.22 23.76 13.61
C GLU A 259 -15.62 22.75 12.62
N ALA A 260 -16.36 22.40 11.56
CA ALA A 260 -15.91 21.49 10.51
C ALA A 260 -14.68 22.02 9.78
N LYS A 261 -14.70 23.28 9.33
CA LYS A 261 -13.56 23.92 8.68
C LYS A 261 -12.34 23.95 9.60
N THR A 262 -12.51 24.33 10.87
CA THR A 262 -11.42 24.34 11.87
C THR A 262 -10.84 22.93 12.09
N LYS A 263 -11.69 21.90 12.15
CA LYS A 263 -11.25 20.51 12.28
C LYS A 263 -10.53 20.01 11.01
N MET A 264 -11.04 20.36 9.83
CA MET A 264 -10.39 20.06 8.54
C MET A 264 -9.02 20.74 8.46
N LEU A 265 -8.92 22.01 8.88
CA LEU A 265 -7.66 22.76 8.89
C LEU A 265 -6.64 22.10 9.82
N ARG A 266 -7.03 21.75 11.05
CA ARG A 266 -6.14 21.03 11.99
C ARG A 266 -5.62 19.72 11.39
N GLN A 267 -6.51 18.93 10.77
CA GLN A 267 -6.09 17.66 10.17
C GLN A 267 -5.27 17.83 8.88
N ALA A 268 -5.58 18.84 8.07
CA ALA A 268 -4.80 19.13 6.89
C ALA A 268 -3.38 19.60 7.27
N MET A 269 -3.25 20.34 8.36
CA MET A 269 -1.96 20.73 8.93
C MET A 269 -1.19 19.53 9.51
N SER A 270 -1.84 18.65 10.28
CA SER A 270 -1.18 17.47 10.88
C SER A 270 -0.68 16.47 9.83
N HIS A 271 -1.41 16.34 8.72
CA HIS A 271 -1.09 15.42 7.61
C HIS A 271 -0.45 16.10 6.39
N PHE A 272 -0.15 17.40 6.47
CA PHE A 272 0.50 18.19 5.42
C PHE A 272 -0.24 18.18 4.06
N ARG A 273 -1.58 18.19 4.11
CA ARG A 273 -2.47 18.15 2.95
C ARG A 273 -2.71 19.54 2.37
N LEU A 274 -1.72 20.05 1.62
CA LEU A 274 -1.73 21.39 1.03
C LEU A 274 -2.91 21.62 0.07
N ASP A 275 -3.35 20.58 -0.63
CA ASP A 275 -4.55 20.59 -1.47
C ASP A 275 -5.81 20.93 -0.67
N VAL A 276 -5.94 20.37 0.53
CA VAL A 276 -7.05 20.66 1.44
C VAL A 276 -6.91 22.07 2.04
N LEU A 277 -5.69 22.50 2.38
CA LEU A 277 -5.46 23.86 2.89
C LEU A 277 -5.85 24.93 1.86
N GLU A 278 -5.34 24.81 0.63
CA GLU A 278 -5.67 25.73 -0.47
C GLU A 278 -7.17 25.75 -0.73
N TRP A 279 -7.79 24.56 -0.79
CA TRP A 279 -9.24 24.44 -0.96
C TRP A 279 -10.02 25.11 0.18
N LEU A 280 -9.63 24.93 1.45
CA LEU A 280 -10.26 25.57 2.61
C LEU A 280 -10.17 27.10 2.55
N MET A 281 -9.04 27.65 2.09
CA MET A 281 -8.90 29.11 1.89
C MET A 281 -9.89 29.63 0.85
N GLN A 282 -10.06 28.89 -0.25
CA GLN A 282 -11.05 29.23 -1.28
C GLN A 282 -12.50 29.12 -0.77
N GLN A 283 -12.76 28.36 0.30
CA GLN A 283 -14.09 28.28 0.93
C GLN A 283 -14.39 29.46 1.86
N GLY A 284 -13.55 30.50 1.92
CA GLY A 284 -13.75 31.67 2.78
C GLY A 284 -13.69 31.30 4.26
N MET A 285 -12.56 30.75 4.69
CA MET A 285 -12.29 30.50 6.10
C MET A 285 -11.90 31.83 6.79
N ASP A 286 -12.35 32.04 8.02
CA ASP A 286 -12.07 33.27 8.77
C ASP A 286 -10.58 33.34 9.19
N ASP A 287 -9.96 34.50 9.03
CA ASP A 287 -8.54 34.72 9.36
C ASP A 287 -8.22 34.50 10.85
N GLY A 288 -9.21 34.69 11.73
CA GLY A 288 -9.10 34.37 13.15
C GLY A 288 -9.01 32.86 13.38
N ASP A 289 -9.90 32.09 12.75
CA ASP A 289 -9.88 30.62 12.85
C ASP A 289 -8.57 30.01 12.32
N ILE A 290 -8.04 30.59 11.24
CA ILE A 290 -6.75 30.17 10.68
C ILE A 290 -5.64 30.42 11.69
N ARG A 291 -5.58 31.64 12.26
CA ARG A 291 -4.60 31.98 13.29
C ARG A 291 -4.71 31.09 14.51
N ASP A 292 -5.92 30.85 15.01
CA ASP A 292 -6.15 30.00 16.19
C ASP A 292 -5.68 28.56 15.98
N VAL A 293 -5.84 28.01 14.77
CA VAL A 293 -5.35 26.66 14.45
C VAL A 293 -3.85 26.62 14.25
N LEU A 294 -3.25 27.67 13.69
CA LEU A 294 -1.81 27.73 13.41
C LEU A 294 -0.98 28.10 14.65
N TYR A 295 -1.54 28.87 15.60
CA TYR A 295 -0.84 29.35 16.79
C TYR A 295 -0.16 28.25 17.64
N PRO A 296 -0.78 27.06 17.87
CA PRO A 296 -0.10 25.95 18.54
C PRO A 296 1.13 25.44 17.77
N TYR A 297 1.08 25.42 16.44
CA TYR A 297 2.18 24.97 15.58
C TYR A 297 3.32 26.00 15.50
N GLU A 298 3.00 27.29 15.63
CA GLU A 298 4.00 28.36 15.70
C GLU A 298 4.94 28.22 16.91
N ASN A 299 4.42 27.67 18.02
CA ASN A 299 5.13 27.60 19.30
C ASN A 299 5.84 26.27 19.57
N GLN A 300 5.54 25.20 18.83
CA GLN A 300 5.99 23.85 19.21
C GLN A 300 7.23 23.33 18.46
N HIS A 301 7.61 23.82 17.27
CA HIS A 301 8.73 23.23 16.54
C HIS A 301 9.45 24.20 15.58
N THR A 302 10.63 24.69 15.96
CA THR A 302 11.56 25.43 15.07
C THR A 302 12.01 24.57 13.86
N CYS A 303 12.20 23.26 14.06
CA CYS A 303 12.67 22.35 13.00
C CYS A 303 11.55 21.89 12.04
N SER A 304 10.31 21.72 12.53
CA SER A 304 9.16 21.37 11.68
C SER A 304 8.68 22.56 10.86
N ARG A 305 8.71 23.78 11.43
CA ARG A 305 8.33 25.02 10.75
C ARG A 305 9.18 25.30 9.52
N MET A 306 10.49 25.06 9.58
CA MET A 306 11.40 25.23 8.44
C MET A 306 11.07 24.27 7.29
N TRP A 307 10.83 23.00 7.59
CA TRP A 307 10.43 22.00 6.60
C TRP A 307 9.05 22.30 6.01
N LEU A 308 8.08 22.64 6.87
CA LEU A 308 6.72 23.03 6.52
C LEU A 308 6.67 24.24 5.61
N LEU A 309 7.35 25.31 6.01
CA LEU A 309 7.46 26.53 5.23
C LEU A 309 8.13 26.21 3.90
N THR A 310 9.20 25.41 3.88
CA THR A 310 9.85 24.99 2.62
C THR A 310 8.90 24.22 1.70
N LEU A 311 8.09 23.30 2.24
CA LEU A 311 7.11 22.57 1.44
C LEU A 311 6.01 23.48 0.90
N ALA A 312 5.53 24.40 1.73
CA ALA A 312 4.57 25.42 1.32
C ALA A 312 5.18 26.36 0.27
N THR A 313 6.44 26.81 0.40
CA THR A 313 7.12 27.60 -0.64
C THR A 313 7.23 26.81 -1.93
N VAL A 314 7.66 25.55 -1.85
CA VAL A 314 7.83 24.71 -3.05
C VAL A 314 6.48 24.50 -3.75
N ALA A 315 5.39 24.38 -3.01
CA ALA A 315 4.04 24.27 -3.57
C ALA A 315 3.54 25.60 -4.16
N CYS A 316 3.63 26.70 -3.41
CA CYS A 316 3.13 28.02 -3.82
C CYS A 316 3.95 28.64 -4.96
N VAL A 317 5.27 28.46 -4.92
CA VAL A 317 6.23 29.15 -5.80
C VAL A 317 6.68 28.24 -6.95
N GLY A 318 6.62 26.93 -6.72
CA GLY A 318 7.14 25.93 -7.63
C GLY A 318 8.64 25.69 -7.41
N LEU A 319 9.05 24.47 -7.73
CA LEU A 319 10.43 24.02 -7.53
C LEU A 319 11.45 24.80 -8.39
N ARG A 320 11.07 25.14 -9.63
CA ARG A 320 12.00 25.74 -10.60
C ARG A 320 12.38 27.19 -10.26
N PRO A 321 11.45 28.09 -9.89
CA PRO A 321 11.81 29.42 -9.39
C PRO A 321 12.68 29.38 -8.13
N LEU A 322 12.41 28.47 -7.19
CA LEU A 322 13.24 28.28 -6.00
C LEU A 322 14.66 27.84 -6.34
N VAL A 323 14.83 26.97 -7.34
CA VAL A 323 16.15 26.57 -7.84
C VAL A 323 16.90 27.78 -8.41
N TYR A 324 16.27 28.60 -9.23
CA TYR A 324 16.91 29.81 -9.77
C TYR A 324 17.31 30.80 -8.68
N TRP A 325 16.42 31.01 -7.70
CA TRP A 325 16.69 31.85 -6.55
C TRP A 325 17.88 31.33 -5.74
N ALA A 326 17.87 30.03 -5.40
CA ALA A 326 18.93 29.38 -4.64
C ALA A 326 20.29 29.40 -5.36
N CYS A 327 20.30 29.42 -6.70
CA CYS A 327 21.50 29.58 -7.51
C CYS A 327 21.91 31.05 -7.77
N GLY A 328 21.23 32.03 -7.17
CA GLY A 328 21.53 33.46 -7.36
C GLY A 328 21.14 34.04 -8.74
N ASP A 329 20.37 33.30 -9.54
CA ASP A 329 20.02 33.69 -10.91
C ASP A 329 18.75 34.55 -10.95
N LYS A 330 18.88 35.80 -10.48
CA LYS A 330 17.74 36.75 -10.40
C LYS A 330 17.11 37.01 -11.77
N ALA A 331 17.89 37.00 -12.86
CA ALA A 331 17.38 37.23 -14.20
C ALA A 331 16.44 36.11 -14.66
N ASN A 332 16.81 34.84 -14.46
CA ASN A 332 15.94 33.72 -14.81
C ASN A 332 14.76 33.57 -13.86
N MET A 333 14.91 33.91 -12.58
CA MET A 333 13.79 33.99 -11.64
C MET A 333 12.75 35.03 -12.11
N VAL A 334 13.17 36.27 -12.42
CA VAL A 334 12.27 37.33 -12.91
C VAL A 334 11.59 36.95 -14.22
N ARG A 335 12.26 36.20 -15.12
CA ARG A 335 11.62 35.69 -16.35
C ARG A 335 10.52 34.67 -16.08
N HIS A 336 10.65 33.85 -15.04
CA HIS A 336 9.69 32.81 -14.72
C HIS A 336 8.58 33.28 -13.78
N TRP A 337 8.81 34.38 -13.06
CA TRP A 337 7.88 34.92 -12.07
C TRP A 337 7.23 36.22 -12.53
N LYS A 338 5.93 36.32 -12.28
CA LYS A 338 5.06 37.32 -12.92
C LYS A 338 5.35 38.77 -12.51
N SER A 339 6.04 39.02 -11.39
CA SER A 339 6.37 40.39 -10.95
C SER A 339 7.62 40.47 -10.06
N ARG A 340 8.26 41.66 -10.01
CA ARG A 340 9.33 41.97 -9.04
C ARG A 340 8.85 41.89 -7.59
N THR A 341 7.59 42.25 -7.33
CA THR A 341 6.96 42.15 -6.00
C THR A 341 6.93 40.72 -5.52
N SER A 342 6.65 39.77 -6.42
CA SER A 342 6.67 38.35 -6.11
C SER A 342 8.10 37.92 -5.73
N VAL A 343 9.13 38.34 -6.47
CA VAL A 343 10.52 38.05 -6.11
C VAL A 343 10.88 38.54 -4.69
N ALA A 344 10.50 39.77 -4.35
CA ALA A 344 10.74 40.32 -3.00
C ALA A 344 9.99 39.54 -1.91
N GLN A 345 8.75 39.09 -2.19
CA GLN A 345 8.00 38.22 -1.28
C GLN A 345 8.68 36.86 -1.09
N LEU A 346 9.25 36.29 -2.16
CA LEU A 346 10.01 35.05 -2.07
C LEU A 346 11.29 35.24 -1.25
N GLU A 347 12.02 36.33 -1.47
CA GLU A 347 13.20 36.69 -0.66
C GLU A 347 12.83 36.80 0.83
N SER A 348 11.78 37.56 1.15
CA SER A 348 11.25 37.68 2.53
C SER A 348 10.86 36.32 3.12
N PHE A 349 10.20 35.46 2.34
CA PHE A 349 9.77 34.15 2.81
C PHE A 349 10.97 33.25 3.13
N VAL A 350 12.03 33.28 2.31
CA VAL A 350 13.21 32.47 2.61
C VAL A 350 13.99 33.04 3.79
N ASP A 351 14.09 34.35 3.92
CA ASP A 351 14.71 34.99 5.10
C ASP A 351 13.99 34.56 6.39
N GLU A 352 12.65 34.48 6.38
CA GLU A 352 11.86 33.98 7.51
C GLU A 352 12.10 32.49 7.83
N ILE A 353 12.52 31.67 6.85
CA ILE A 353 12.87 30.25 7.06
C ILE A 353 14.28 30.10 7.66
N GLY A 354 15.05 31.18 7.79
CA GLY A 354 16.47 31.13 8.19
C GLY A 354 17.42 31.22 7.00
N GLY A 355 16.95 31.73 5.87
CA GLY A 355 17.76 32.04 4.70
C GLY A 355 18.02 30.87 3.75
N VAL A 356 18.86 31.13 2.75
CA VAL A 356 19.21 30.21 1.65
C VAL A 356 19.75 28.87 2.19
N VAL A 357 20.58 28.93 3.23
CA VAL A 357 21.27 27.76 3.81
C VAL A 357 20.27 26.78 4.43
N ALA A 358 19.25 27.29 5.13
CA ALA A 358 18.22 26.50 5.78
C ALA A 358 17.30 25.76 4.76
N ILE A 359 16.95 26.42 3.66
CA ILE A 359 16.01 25.87 2.66
C ILE A 359 16.66 24.86 1.70
N MET A 360 17.95 25.03 1.40
CA MET A 360 18.63 24.26 0.35
C MET A 360 18.71 22.74 0.59
N PRO A 361 19.03 22.22 1.79
CA PRO A 361 19.02 20.77 2.06
C PRO A 361 17.66 20.13 1.75
N GLN A 362 16.57 20.82 2.10
CA GLN A 362 15.21 20.34 1.86
C GLN A 362 14.85 20.39 0.37
N LEU A 363 15.27 21.45 -0.32
CA LEU A 363 15.12 21.58 -1.77
C LEU A 363 15.86 20.46 -2.50
N LEU A 364 17.09 20.19 -2.10
CA LEU A 364 17.91 19.08 -2.60
C LEU A 364 17.25 17.72 -2.35
N MET A 365 16.64 17.51 -1.18
CA MET A 365 15.91 16.26 -0.90
C MET A 365 14.67 16.07 -1.76
N ARG A 366 14.00 17.15 -2.13
CA ARG A 366 12.90 17.09 -3.11
C ARG A 366 13.40 16.84 -4.52
N LEU A 367 14.51 17.46 -4.92
CA LEU A 367 15.14 17.22 -6.23
C LEU A 367 15.64 15.78 -6.38
N SER A 368 16.08 15.14 -5.29
CA SER A 368 16.58 13.77 -5.33
C SER A 368 15.50 12.71 -5.51
N THR A 369 14.29 12.98 -5.00
CA THR A 369 13.14 12.07 -5.04
C THR A 369 12.28 12.24 -6.28
N LYS A 370 12.16 13.45 -6.83
CA LYS A 370 11.35 13.72 -8.02
C LYS A 370 12.07 13.34 -9.33
N LYS A 371 11.30 13.19 -10.42
CA LYS A 371 11.81 13.13 -11.80
C LYS A 371 12.28 14.52 -12.26
N CYS A 372 13.24 15.11 -11.56
CA CYS A 372 13.88 16.35 -11.95
C CYS A 372 15.11 16.09 -12.83
N ASP A 373 15.41 17.06 -13.68
CA ASP A 373 16.63 17.09 -14.48
C ASP A 373 17.87 16.97 -13.55
N PRO A 374 18.78 16.01 -13.79
CA PRO A 374 19.97 15.83 -12.97
C PRO A 374 20.82 17.10 -12.80
N SER A 375 20.83 17.98 -13.81
CA SER A 375 21.58 19.23 -13.79
C SER A 375 21.10 20.20 -12.71
N TRP A 376 19.82 20.17 -12.34
CA TRP A 376 19.28 21.06 -11.31
C TRP A 376 19.77 20.68 -9.93
N PHE A 377 19.76 19.38 -9.59
CA PHE A 377 20.32 18.92 -8.33
C PHE A 377 21.80 19.31 -8.24
N ALA A 378 22.59 19.04 -9.28
CA ALA A 378 24.03 19.34 -9.25
C ALA A 378 24.28 20.83 -9.02
N ARG A 379 23.58 21.73 -9.72
CA ARG A 379 23.73 23.18 -9.56
C ARG A 379 23.33 23.67 -8.17
N VAL A 380 22.18 23.22 -7.66
CA VAL A 380 21.72 23.61 -6.32
C VAL A 380 22.66 23.04 -5.26
N TYR A 381 23.15 21.81 -5.48
CA TYR A 381 24.05 21.15 -4.54
C TYR A 381 25.37 21.88 -4.46
N ASP A 382 25.95 22.24 -5.61
CA ASP A 382 27.23 22.97 -5.66
C ASP A 382 27.09 24.37 -5.03
N ALA A 383 25.97 25.05 -5.27
CA ALA A 383 25.69 26.34 -4.63
C ALA A 383 25.51 26.20 -3.11
N TRP A 384 24.84 25.14 -2.65
CA TRP A 384 24.65 24.85 -1.23
C TRP A 384 25.96 24.49 -0.55
N ASP A 385 26.72 23.58 -1.16
CA ASP A 385 27.99 23.09 -0.64
C ASP A 385 29.01 24.23 -0.48
N ALA A 386 29.00 25.20 -1.40
CA ALA A 386 29.80 26.41 -1.33
C ALA A 386 29.33 27.43 -0.29
N ALA A 387 28.02 27.49 0.01
CA ALA A 387 27.43 28.45 0.93
C ALA A 387 27.48 28.01 2.40
N VAL A 388 27.57 26.70 2.67
CA VAL A 388 27.58 26.17 4.04
C VAL A 388 29.00 25.99 4.55
N GLU A 389 29.39 26.84 5.51
CA GLU A 389 30.67 26.76 6.22
C GLU A 389 30.63 25.74 7.38
N ALA A 390 29.45 25.50 7.98
CA ALA A 390 29.29 24.60 9.12
C ALA A 390 29.49 23.14 8.72
N THR A 391 30.54 22.49 9.22
CA THR A 391 30.91 21.12 8.84
C THR A 391 29.88 20.09 9.28
N ASP A 392 29.26 20.26 10.45
CA ASP A 392 28.42 19.24 11.07
C ASP A 392 27.05 19.13 10.36
N GLU A 393 26.35 20.26 10.17
CA GLU A 393 25.08 20.28 9.43
C GLU A 393 25.25 19.86 7.97
N LYS A 394 26.35 20.32 7.34
CA LYS A 394 26.72 19.92 5.98
C LYS A 394 26.93 18.42 5.91
N PHE A 395 27.67 17.86 6.85
CA PHE A 395 27.97 16.44 6.91
C PHE A 395 26.73 15.58 7.21
N GLU A 396 25.83 16.04 8.09
CA GLU A 396 24.55 15.37 8.37
C GLU A 396 23.67 15.32 7.12
N ALA A 397 23.51 16.45 6.42
CA ALA A 397 22.73 16.52 5.19
C ALA A 397 23.34 15.62 4.09
N GLN A 398 24.66 15.71 3.87
CA GLN A 398 25.39 14.84 2.94
C GLN A 398 25.21 13.35 3.28
N THR A 399 25.31 13.00 4.57
CA THR A 399 25.05 11.63 5.05
C THR A 399 23.63 11.18 4.71
N ALA A 400 22.62 12.03 4.94
CA ALA A 400 21.24 11.72 4.61
C ALA A 400 21.02 11.47 3.11
N PHE A 401 21.69 12.22 2.23
CA PHE A 401 21.65 12.00 0.77
C PHE A 401 22.25 10.65 0.37
N VAL A 402 23.32 10.22 1.04
CA VAL A 402 24.00 8.95 0.78
C VAL A 402 23.18 7.76 1.31
N GLN A 403 22.56 7.88 2.49
CA GLN A 403 21.79 6.82 3.14
C GLN A 403 20.43 6.56 2.50
N ARG A 404 19.71 7.62 2.12
CA ARG A 404 18.35 7.46 1.57
C ARG A 404 18.40 6.83 0.18
N TYR A 405 17.29 6.18 -0.22
CA TYR A 405 17.07 5.53 -1.52
C TYR A 405 17.05 6.52 -2.71
N ASN A 406 18.07 7.37 -2.82
CA ASN A 406 18.25 8.32 -3.89
C ASN A 406 18.85 7.64 -5.12
N LYS A 407 18.65 8.28 -6.28
CA LYS A 407 19.23 7.85 -7.55
C LYS A 407 20.76 7.70 -7.41
N LYS A 408 21.33 6.67 -8.05
CA LYS A 408 22.77 6.33 -7.95
C LYS A 408 23.67 7.55 -8.15
N TRP A 409 23.47 8.32 -9.22
CA TRP A 409 24.31 9.48 -9.55
C TRP A 409 24.31 10.59 -8.48
N ILE A 410 23.23 10.73 -7.70
CA ILE A 410 23.16 11.70 -6.59
C ILE A 410 24.11 11.28 -5.48
N ARG A 411 24.06 10.00 -5.09
CA ARG A 411 24.96 9.46 -4.06
C ARG A 411 26.42 9.63 -4.47
N PHE A 412 26.72 9.43 -5.75
CA PHE A 412 28.05 9.68 -6.30
C PHE A 412 28.45 11.15 -6.21
N LYS A 413 27.61 12.08 -6.70
CA LYS A 413 27.90 13.52 -6.65
C LYS A 413 28.17 13.99 -5.21
N VAL A 414 27.32 13.59 -4.27
CA VAL A 414 27.44 13.99 -2.86
C VAL A 414 28.64 13.34 -2.17
N ALA A 415 28.85 12.04 -2.34
CA ALA A 415 29.98 11.39 -1.69
C ALA A 415 31.34 11.85 -2.24
N LEU A 416 31.41 12.31 -3.49
CA LEU A 416 32.65 12.83 -4.08
C LEU A 416 32.99 14.27 -3.68
N SER A 417 32.01 15.06 -3.23
CA SER A 417 32.26 16.40 -2.66
C SER A 417 32.57 16.36 -1.16
N MET A 418 32.27 15.25 -0.48
CA MET A 418 32.68 15.03 0.91
C MET A 418 34.21 14.91 1.02
N ALA A 419 34.76 15.19 2.20
CA ALA A 419 36.15 14.92 2.51
C ALA A 419 36.43 13.42 2.28
N GLN A 420 37.38 13.10 1.41
CA GLN A 420 37.74 11.73 1.06
C GLN A 420 38.65 11.15 2.14
N ASP A 421 38.07 10.85 3.31
CA ASP A 421 38.77 10.34 4.48
C ASP A 421 38.28 8.94 4.91
N LEU A 422 38.90 8.43 5.96
CA LEU A 422 38.55 7.13 6.55
C LEU A 422 37.11 7.10 7.11
N ALA A 423 36.63 8.22 7.65
CA ALA A 423 35.30 8.31 8.23
C ALA A 423 34.20 8.18 7.16
N LEU A 424 34.40 8.82 6.00
CA LEU A 424 33.52 8.67 4.85
C LEU A 424 33.50 7.23 4.34
N LEU A 425 34.68 6.62 4.17
CA LEU A 425 34.78 5.26 3.64
C LEU A 425 34.09 4.24 4.55
N THR A 426 34.36 4.30 5.87
CA THR A 426 33.76 3.39 6.85
C THR A 426 32.24 3.52 6.88
N ARG A 427 31.71 4.75 6.79
CA ARG A 427 30.27 5.00 6.71
C ARG A 427 29.67 4.48 5.40
N LEU A 428 30.32 4.73 4.25
CA LEU A 428 29.87 4.21 2.95
C LEU A 428 29.84 2.69 2.90
N ALA A 429 30.78 2.02 3.57
CA ALA A 429 30.81 0.56 3.65
C ALA A 429 29.55 0.01 4.34
N GLN A 430 28.98 0.75 5.29
CA GLN A 430 27.76 0.35 6.01
C GLN A 430 26.49 0.49 5.17
N ILE A 431 26.39 1.54 4.35
CA ILE A 431 25.08 2.00 3.81
C ILE A 431 24.99 2.02 2.28
N SER A 432 26.11 1.89 1.57
CA SER A 432 26.18 2.25 0.15
C SER A 432 26.39 1.06 -0.79
N SER A 433 26.34 1.35 -2.08
CA SER A 433 26.62 0.39 -3.15
C SER A 433 28.12 0.16 -3.34
N VAL A 434 28.49 -1.03 -3.76
CA VAL A 434 29.86 -1.44 -4.11
C VAL A 434 30.54 -0.45 -5.07
N ASP A 435 29.83 0.06 -6.08
CA ASP A 435 30.45 0.95 -7.08
C ASP A 435 30.87 2.30 -6.49
N LEU A 436 30.08 2.85 -5.57
CA LEU A 436 30.44 4.10 -4.91
C LEU A 436 31.62 3.89 -3.97
N LEU A 437 31.58 2.78 -3.23
CA LEU A 437 32.66 2.43 -2.32
C LEU A 437 33.98 2.17 -3.06
N LYS A 438 33.95 1.53 -4.23
CA LYS A 438 35.12 1.36 -5.11
C LYS A 438 35.77 2.70 -5.45
N GLN A 439 34.96 3.68 -5.84
CA GLN A 439 35.47 4.99 -6.26
C GLN A 439 36.05 5.78 -5.09
N VAL A 440 35.35 5.81 -3.94
CA VAL A 440 35.85 6.51 -2.75
C VAL A 440 37.08 5.81 -2.20
N LEU A 441 37.11 4.47 -2.15
CA LEU A 441 38.30 3.72 -1.75
C LEU A 441 39.50 4.05 -2.62
N ALA A 442 39.33 4.10 -3.95
CA ALA A 442 40.40 4.47 -4.86
C ALA A 442 40.93 5.89 -4.55
N ASN A 443 40.03 6.87 -4.37
CA ASN A 443 40.41 8.24 -4.04
C ASN A 443 41.17 8.35 -2.71
N VAL A 444 40.66 7.70 -1.66
CA VAL A 444 41.26 7.69 -0.31
C VAL A 444 42.65 7.06 -0.35
N THR A 445 42.80 5.92 -1.04
CA THR A 445 44.05 5.13 -1.01
C THR A 445 45.11 5.57 -2.02
N THR A 446 44.77 6.43 -3.00
CA THR A 446 45.70 6.83 -4.09
C THR A 446 47.02 7.41 -3.58
N LYS A 447 47.03 8.05 -2.40
CA LYS A 447 48.22 8.70 -1.82
C LYS A 447 48.76 7.98 -0.59
N MET A 448 48.20 6.83 -0.23
CA MET A 448 48.54 6.13 1.01
C MET A 448 49.59 5.04 0.77
N PRO A 449 50.51 4.81 1.74
CA PRO A 449 51.32 3.60 1.76
C PRO A 449 50.43 2.37 1.69
N GLN A 450 50.94 1.33 1.03
CA GLN A 450 50.18 0.11 0.79
C GLN A 450 49.67 -0.54 2.08
N GLU A 451 50.45 -0.52 3.16
CA GLU A 451 50.04 -1.07 4.47
C GLU A 451 48.87 -0.30 5.11
N GLU A 452 48.85 1.02 4.98
CA GLU A 452 47.77 1.86 5.50
C GLU A 452 46.49 1.68 4.69
N ALA A 453 46.61 1.60 3.36
CA ALA A 453 45.49 1.27 2.48
C ALA A 453 44.86 -0.09 2.86
N HIS A 454 45.69 -1.06 3.25
CA HIS A 454 45.22 -2.39 3.67
C HIS A 454 44.47 -2.36 5.01
N ALA A 455 44.96 -1.58 5.97
CA ALA A 455 44.29 -1.40 7.26
C ALA A 455 42.90 -0.76 7.07
N ILE A 456 42.82 0.24 6.20
CA ILE A 456 41.58 0.94 5.87
C ILE A 456 40.56 0.03 5.17
N GLU A 457 41.01 -0.82 4.23
CA GLU A 457 40.15 -1.82 3.59
C GLU A 457 39.61 -2.84 4.61
N SER A 458 40.40 -3.19 5.61
CA SER A 458 40.01 -4.13 6.66
C SER A 458 38.98 -3.53 7.62
N GLU A 459 39.15 -2.27 8.01
CA GLU A 459 38.16 -1.54 8.81
C GLU A 459 36.85 -1.36 8.02
N ALA A 460 36.91 -1.02 6.74
CA ALA A 460 35.72 -0.93 5.88
C ALA A 460 34.98 -2.28 5.80
N LEU A 461 35.70 -3.40 5.69
CA LEU A 461 35.11 -4.74 5.70
C LEU A 461 34.40 -5.02 7.03
N MET A 462 35.06 -4.74 8.16
CA MET A 462 34.47 -4.92 9.49
C MET A 462 33.18 -4.12 9.65
N ARG A 463 33.18 -2.85 9.22
CA ARG A 463 32.00 -1.97 9.28
C ARG A 463 30.87 -2.46 8.38
N ALA A 464 31.19 -2.94 7.18
CA ALA A 464 30.20 -3.54 6.28
C ALA A 464 29.57 -4.81 6.87
N THR A 465 30.38 -5.64 7.53
CA THR A 465 29.92 -6.85 8.23
C THR A 465 28.96 -6.50 9.37
N VAL A 466 29.33 -5.54 10.23
CA VAL A 466 28.48 -5.07 11.33
C VAL A 466 27.15 -4.50 10.82
N ALA A 467 27.16 -3.83 9.67
CA ALA A 467 25.96 -3.28 9.05
C ALA A 467 25.18 -4.27 8.17
N ALA A 468 25.62 -5.53 8.08
CA ALA A 468 25.06 -6.54 7.20
C ALA A 468 24.96 -6.11 5.71
N ASN A 469 25.91 -5.30 5.23
CA ASN A 469 25.97 -4.89 3.82
C ASN A 469 26.64 -5.98 2.97
N VAL A 470 25.88 -7.06 2.71
CA VAL A 470 26.36 -8.29 2.06
C VAL A 470 27.11 -8.02 0.75
N ALA A 471 26.63 -7.08 -0.07
CA ALA A 471 27.26 -6.77 -1.35
C ALA A 471 28.67 -6.18 -1.18
N VAL A 472 28.85 -5.27 -0.22
CA VAL A 472 30.15 -4.69 0.11
C VAL A 472 31.07 -5.72 0.76
N VAL A 473 30.56 -6.53 1.69
CA VAL A 473 31.33 -7.62 2.33
C VAL A 473 31.88 -8.57 1.28
N GLN A 474 31.02 -9.10 0.39
CA GLN A 474 31.44 -10.00 -0.68
C GLN A 474 32.52 -9.37 -1.58
N TRP A 475 32.34 -8.11 -1.95
CA TRP A 475 33.31 -7.41 -2.80
C TRP A 475 34.65 -7.19 -2.11
N LEU A 476 34.67 -6.72 -0.86
CA LEU A 476 35.89 -6.48 -0.09
C LEU A 476 36.63 -7.79 0.22
N THR A 477 35.91 -8.84 0.61
CA THR A 477 36.48 -10.19 0.80
C THR A 477 37.12 -10.70 -0.49
N HIS A 478 36.41 -10.64 -1.62
CA HIS A 478 36.95 -11.06 -2.91
C HIS A 478 38.21 -10.27 -3.29
N ARG A 479 38.18 -8.94 -3.09
CA ARG A 479 39.33 -8.06 -3.36
C ARG A 479 40.55 -8.44 -2.51
N GLN A 480 40.37 -8.72 -1.21
CA GLN A 480 41.45 -9.14 -0.32
C GLN A 480 42.04 -10.51 -0.74
N ILE A 481 41.20 -11.47 -1.13
CA ILE A 481 41.65 -12.78 -1.65
C ILE A 481 42.49 -12.60 -2.92
N VAL A 482 42.01 -11.80 -3.88
CA VAL A 482 42.72 -11.56 -5.15
C VAL A 482 44.08 -10.90 -4.94
N GLN A 483 44.23 -10.12 -3.87
CA GLN A 483 45.49 -9.49 -3.47
C GLN A 483 46.40 -10.43 -2.66
N GLY A 484 46.03 -11.72 -2.52
CA GLY A 484 46.84 -12.73 -1.83
C GLY A 484 46.84 -12.60 -0.30
N ARG A 485 45.83 -11.94 0.29
CA ARG A 485 45.76 -11.74 1.75
C ARG A 485 45.08 -12.91 2.45
N THR A 486 45.62 -13.29 3.60
CA THR A 486 44.95 -14.20 4.54
C THR A 486 43.74 -13.50 5.12
N LEU A 487 42.55 -14.06 4.92
CA LEU A 487 41.33 -13.55 5.54
C LEU A 487 41.42 -13.72 7.06
N LEU A 488 41.45 -12.60 7.78
CA LEU A 488 41.13 -12.61 9.20
C LEU A 488 39.63 -12.83 9.30
N LEU A 489 39.22 -14.06 9.64
CA LEU A 489 37.85 -14.36 10.03
C LEU A 489 37.58 -13.63 11.35
N VAL A 490 36.88 -12.50 11.27
CA VAL A 490 36.39 -11.71 12.41
C VAL A 490 34.99 -12.17 12.79
#